data_AF-A0A3M1PEC1-F1
#
_entry.id   AF-A0A3M1PEC1-F1
#
_cell.length_a   1.000
_cell.length_b   1.000
_cell.length_c   1.000
_cell.angle_alpha   90.00
_cell.angle_beta   90.00
_cell.angle_gamma   90.00
#
_symmetry.space_group_name_H-M   'P 1'
#
loop_
_entity.id
_entity.type
_entity.pdbx_description
1 polymer ?
#
loop_
_entity_poly.entity_id
_entity_poly.type
_entity_poly.pdbx_seq_one_letter_code
_entity_poly.pdbx_strand_id
1 'polypeptide(L)' 'MHTTKLKLVTIVTERILEDRLLRKLVELGAKGYTLTQATGKGSRGVRASEWEGPDTRIETLVSPPVAEAI' A
#
# COMPACT_ATOMS: atom_id res chain seq x y z
N MET A 1 -4.23 -12.99 26.43
CA MET A 1 -4.08 -12.55 25.03
C MET A 1 -2.75 -11.83 24.90
N HIS A 2 -1.83 -12.31 24.06
CA HIS A 2 -0.52 -11.68 23.87
C HIS A 2 -0.61 -10.66 22.73
N THR A 3 -0.19 -9.42 22.99
CA THR A 3 -0.11 -8.36 21.99
C THR A 3 1.35 -8.00 21.72
N THR A 4 1.63 -7.49 20.53
CA THR A 4 2.96 -7.03 20.12
C THR A 4 2.80 -5.74 19.33
N LYS A 5 3.80 -4.85 19.44
CA LYS A 5 3.83 -3.60 18.69
C LYS A 5 4.33 -3.85 17.27
N LEU A 6 3.55 -3.40 16.30
CA LEU A 6 3.88 -3.42 14.86
C LEU A 6 3.65 -2.03 14.27
N LYS A 7 4.06 -1.85 13.02
CA LYS A 7 3.76 -0.67 12.21
C LYS A 7 2.71 -1.05 11.16
N LEU A 8 1.75 -0.15 10.97
CA LEU A 8 0.85 -0.20 9.82
C LEU A 8 1.43 0.73 8.75
N VAL A 9 1.85 0.16 7.63
CA VAL A 9 2.27 0.93 6.46
C VAL A 9 1.07 1.01 5.51
N THR A 10 0.74 2.23 5.10
CA THR A 10 -0.36 2.51 4.17
C THR A 10 0.19 3.19 2.93
N ILE A 11 -0.03 2.59 1.76
CA ILE A 11 0.39 3.11 0.47
C ILE A 11 -0.86 3.35 -0.37
N VAL A 12 -1.04 4.56 -0.89
CA VAL A 12 -2.11 4.89 -1.84
C VAL A 12 -1.47 5.15 -3.20
N THR A 13 -1.91 4.43 -4.22
CA THR A 13 -1.29 4.49 -5.55
C THR A 13 -2.28 4.17 -6.67
N GLU A 14 -1.89 4.44 -7.90
CA GLU A 14 -2.65 4.08 -9.10
C GLU A 14 -2.67 2.56 -9.27
N ARG A 15 -3.77 2.05 -9.85
CA ARG A 15 -3.98 0.62 -10.07
C ARG A 15 -2.84 -0.06 -10.84
N ILE A 16 -2.24 0.64 -11.81
CA ILE A 16 -1.15 0.11 -12.64
C ILE A 16 0.13 -0.21 -11.86
N LEU A 17 0.33 0.39 -10.69
CA LEU A 17 1.50 0.16 -9.85
C LEU A 17 1.30 -0.95 -8.81
N GLU A 18 0.07 -1.45 -8.63
CA GLU A 18 -0.29 -2.39 -7.57
C GLU A 18 0.63 -3.62 -7.55
N ASP A 19 0.65 -4.41 -8.63
CA ASP A 19 1.40 -5.67 -8.68
C ASP A 19 2.91 -5.48 -8.43
N ARG A 20 3.48 -4.36 -8.90
CA ARG A 20 4.89 -4.05 -8.69
C ARG A 20 5.18 -3.74 -7.23
N LEU A 21 4.30 -2.96 -6.59
CA LEU A 21 4.43 -2.64 -5.18
C LEU A 21 4.20 -3.87 -4.30
N LEU A 22 3.22 -4.70 -4.61
CA LEU A 22 2.94 -5.94 -3.86
C LEU A 22 4.13 -6.88 -3.86
N ARG A 23 4.74 -7.12 -5.03
CA ARG A 23 5.98 -7.90 -5.13
C ARG A 23 7.08 -7.29 -4.28
N LYS A 24 7.25 -5.96 -4.33
CA LYS A 24 8.31 -5.29 -3.59
C LYS A 24 8.12 -5.35 -2.07
N LEU A 25 6.89 -5.21 -1.59
CA LEU A 25 6.57 -5.34 -0.17
C LEU A 25 6.95 -6.74 0.36
N VAL A 26 6.65 -7.79 -0.40
CA VAL A 26 7.02 -9.16 -0.05
C VAL A 26 8.54 -9.35 -0.05
N GLU A 27 9.25 -8.83 -1.06
CA GLU A 27 10.73 -8.83 -1.11
C GLU A 27 11.37 -8.15 0.10
N LEU A 28 10.75 -7.07 0.61
CA LEU A 28 11.23 -6.31 1.77
C LEU A 28 10.88 -6.97 3.11
N GLY A 29 10.14 -8.08 3.10
CA GLY A 29 9.83 -8.87 4.29
C GLY A 29 8.42 -8.70 4.83
N ALA A 30 7.52 -8.01 4.12
CA ALA A 30 6.10 -8.02 4.46
C ALA A 30 5.51 -9.43 4.26
N LYS A 31 4.77 -9.93 5.25
CA LYS A 31 4.22 -11.29 5.25
C LYS A 31 2.80 -11.38 4.69
N GLY A 32 2.17 -10.23 4.46
CA GLY A 32 0.81 -10.12 3.98
C GLY A 32 0.41 -8.66 3.85
N TYR A 33 -0.68 -8.41 3.16
CA TYR A 33 -1.24 -7.09 2.92
C TYR A 33 -2.74 -7.18 2.68
N THR A 34 -3.43 -6.07 2.86
CA THR A 34 -4.84 -5.88 2.53
C THR A 34 -4.97 -4.80 1.47
N LEU A 35 -5.86 -5.02 0.51
CA LEU A 35 -6.16 -4.07 -0.55
C LEU A 35 -7.55 -3.47 -0.33
N THR A 36 -7.68 -2.17 -0.53
CA THR A 36 -8.96 -1.46 -0.52
C THR A 36 -9.01 -0.50 -1.70
N GLN A 37 -10.13 -0.44 -2.42
CA GLN A 37 -10.33 0.57 -3.46
C GLN A 37 -10.33 1.97 -2.86
N ALA A 38 -9.69 2.92 -3.53
CA ALA A 38 -9.55 4.30 -3.10
C ALA A 38 -9.89 5.27 -4.24
N THR A 39 -10.29 6.48 -3.86
CA THR A 39 -10.41 7.63 -4.76
C THR A 39 -9.92 8.87 -4.00
N GLY A 40 -9.42 9.86 -4.71
CA GLY A 40 -8.94 11.08 -4.08
C GLY A 40 -8.40 12.11 -5.06
N LYS A 41 -7.88 13.20 -4.50
CA LYS A 41 -7.24 14.29 -5.25
C LYS A 41 -5.87 14.57 -4.65
N GLY A 42 -4.85 14.60 -5.50
CA GLY A 42 -3.50 15.02 -5.12
C GLY A 42 -3.27 16.51 -5.36
N SER A 43 -2.12 17.01 -4.90
CA SER A 43 -1.68 18.39 -5.18
C SER A 43 -1.56 18.71 -6.67
N ARG A 44 -1.37 17.69 -7.52
CA ARG A 44 -1.29 17.78 -8.98
C ARG A 44 -2.65 17.58 -9.68
N GLY A 45 -3.75 17.55 -8.94
CA GLY A 45 -5.10 17.37 -9.47
C GLY A 45 -5.67 15.97 -9.27
N VAL A 46 -6.80 15.72 -9.92
CA VAL A 46 -7.45 14.39 -9.99
C VAL A 46 -6.81 13.63 -11.14
N ARG A 47 -6.30 12.43 -10.88
CA ARG A 47 -5.73 11.58 -11.93
C ARG A 47 -6.84 10.88 -12.69
N ALA A 48 -6.61 10.60 -13.96
CA ALA A 48 -7.61 10.02 -14.87
C ALA A 48 -7.90 8.55 -14.50
N SER A 49 -8.73 8.34 -13.48
CA SER A 49 -9.21 7.03 -13.05
C SER A 49 -10.16 6.38 -14.05
N GLU A 50 -10.62 7.10 -15.08
CA GLU A 50 -11.61 6.60 -16.04
C GLU A 50 -11.10 5.44 -16.90
N TRP A 51 -9.80 5.39 -17.20
CA TRP A 51 -9.22 4.33 -18.05
C TRP A 51 -8.47 3.25 -17.26
N GLU A 52 -7.84 3.62 -16.14
CA GLU A 52 -7.03 2.69 -15.33
C GLU A 52 -7.80 2.04 -14.17
N GLY A 53 -9.00 2.52 -13.85
CA GLY A 53 -9.79 2.11 -12.69
C GLY A 53 -9.48 2.94 -11.44
N PRO A 54 -10.13 2.63 -10.30
CA PRO A 54 -9.91 3.37 -9.05
C PRO A 54 -8.49 3.14 -8.52
N ASP A 55 -7.99 4.12 -7.76
CA ASP A 55 -6.75 3.98 -6.98
C ASP A 55 -6.88 2.78 -6.01
N THR A 56 -5.73 2.29 -5.55
CA THR A 56 -5.66 1.22 -4.54
C THR A 56 -4.96 1.73 -3.30
N ARG A 57 -5.50 1.37 -2.13
CA ARG A 57 -4.85 1.51 -0.83
C ARG A 57 -4.35 0.14 -0.40
N ILE A 58 -3.05 0.03 -0.21
CA ILE A 58 -2.36 -1.16 0.28
C ILE A 58 -2.01 -0.93 1.74
N GLU A 59 -2.38 -1.87 2.60
CA GLU A 59 -2.11 -1.85 4.03
C GLU A 59 -1.36 -3.11 4.45
N THR A 60 -0.23 -2.96 5.14
CA THR A 60 0.55 -4.09 5.65
C THR A 60 1.02 -3.86 7.08
N LEU A 61 0.93 -4.90 7.91
CA LEU A 61 1.44 -4.91 9.28
C LEU A 61 2.84 -5.53 9.29
N VAL A 62 3.82 -4.74 9.71
CA VAL A 62 5.24 -5.12 9.65
C VAL A 62 5.98 -4.74 10.93
N SER A 63 7.16 -5.31 11.13
CA SER A 63 8.06 -4.87 12.20
C SER A 63 8.66 -3.48 11.86
N PRO A 64 9.13 -2.71 12.85
CA PRO A 64 9.73 -1.40 12.57
C PRO A 64 10.89 -1.45 11.55
N PRO A 65 11.85 -2.40 11.59
CA PRO A 65 12.90 -2.44 10.57
C PRO A 65 12.39 -2.66 9.14
N VAL A 66 11.28 -3.39 8.97
CA VAL A 66 10.67 -3.62 7.65
C VAL A 66 9.91 -2.39 7.19
N ALA A 67 9.19 -1.69 8.08
CA ALA A 67 8.51 -0.43 7.75
C ALA A 67 9.50 0.62 7.22
N GLU A 68 10.68 0.71 7.81
CA GLU A 68 11.70 1.69 7.45
C GLU A 68 12.43 1.32 6.13
N ALA A 69 12.32 0.08 5.68
CA ALA A 69 12.86 -0.39 4.40
C ALA A 69 11.88 -0.23 3.22
N ILE A 70 10.60 0.05 3.52
CA ILE A 70 9.51 0.31 2.54
C ILE A 70 9.50 1.79 2.18
#